data_AF-A0A7S9H9M0-F1
#
_entry.id   AF-A0A7S9H9M0-F1
#
_cell.length_a   1.000
_cell.length_b   1.000
_cell.length_c   1.000
_cell.angle_alpha   90.00
_cell.angle_beta   90.00
_cell.angle_gamma   90.00
#
_symmetry.space_group_name_H-M   'P 1'
#
loop_
_entity.id
_entity.type
_entity.pdbx_description
1 polymer ?
#
loop_
_entity_poly.entity_id
_entity_poly.type
_entity_poly.pdbx_seq_one_letter_code
_entity_poly.pdbx_strand_id
1 'polypeptide(L)'
;MIKSLFRLSLRMVTGFVQSLIKLCGLNWIAPDYTTLCRRQKHIDIVISYQKSSDGLHLLMDSTGMKFLGEGEWKRKKHGPEYRRQWRKLHIGIDAKTLQIRAVQLTTNNVSDSQVLGDLLNQIPQDERIDSVYTDGAYDTSKRPLSPTFSNSLIPR
;
A
#
# COMPACT_ATOMS: atom_id res chain seq x y z
N MET A 1 -14.52 3.28 -4.77
CA MET A 1 -14.24 2.76 -6.13
C MET A 1 -14.16 3.87 -7.19
N ILE A 2 -15.21 4.67 -7.43
CA ILE A 2 -15.24 5.75 -8.45
C ILE A 2 -14.01 6.68 -8.40
N LYS A 3 -13.69 7.23 -7.21
CA LYS A 3 -12.53 8.09 -7.02
C LYS A 3 -11.24 7.47 -7.56
N SER A 4 -10.96 6.22 -7.17
CA SER A 4 -9.72 5.52 -7.50
C SER A 4 -9.69 5.09 -8.97
N LEU A 5 -10.81 4.58 -9.49
CA LEU A 5 -10.94 4.11 -10.87
C LEU A 5 -10.72 5.24 -11.88
N PHE A 6 -11.35 6.39 -11.65
CA PHE A 6 -11.27 7.55 -12.54
C PHE A 6 -10.18 8.56 -12.12
N ARG A 7 -9.38 8.25 -11.09
CA ARG A 7 -8.33 9.12 -10.53
C ARG A 7 -8.81 10.55 -10.22
N LEU A 8 -10.05 10.67 -9.72
CA LEU A 8 -10.67 11.96 -9.42
C LEU A 8 -10.31 12.49 -8.02
N SER A 9 -10.23 13.81 -7.88
CA SER A 9 -10.22 14.47 -6.57
C SER A 9 -11.62 14.34 -5.93
N LEU A 10 -11.71 14.44 -4.60
CA LEU A 10 -13.00 14.27 -3.90
C LEU A 10 -14.07 15.27 -4.36
N ARG A 11 -13.69 16.51 -4.70
CA ARG A 11 -14.64 17.50 -5.24
C ARG A 11 -15.15 17.10 -6.64
N MET A 12 -14.26 16.59 -7.49
CA MET A 12 -14.66 16.07 -8.80
C MET A 12 -15.57 14.84 -8.68
N VAL A 13 -15.33 13.97 -7.70
CA VAL A 13 -16.20 12.82 -7.41
C VAL A 13 -17.61 13.27 -7.03
N THR A 14 -17.76 14.29 -6.18
CA THR A 14 -19.08 14.84 -5.84
C THR A 14 -19.85 15.28 -7.09
N GLY A 15 -19.24 16.11 -7.94
CA GLY A 15 -19.89 16.58 -9.18
C GLY A 15 -20.17 15.45 -10.18
N PHE A 16 -19.25 14.48 -10.30
CA PHE A 16 -19.42 13.31 -11.16
C PHE A 16 -20.62 12.46 -10.71
N VAL A 17 -20.72 12.16 -9.41
CA VAL A 17 -21.84 11.38 -8.86
C VAL A 17 -23.16 12.15 -8.99
N GLN A 18 -23.17 13.47 -8.76
CA GLN A 18 -24.36 14.30 -8.99
C GLN A 18 -24.84 14.22 -10.45
N SER A 19 -23.91 14.28 -11.40
CA SER A 19 -24.22 14.19 -12.83
C SER A 19 -24.78 12.82 -13.20
N LEU A 20 -24.23 11.74 -12.65
CA LEU A 20 -24.75 10.38 -12.86
C LEU A 20 -26.16 10.20 -12.28
N ILE A 21 -26.42 10.67 -11.07
CA ILE A 21 -27.76 10.61 -10.45
C ILE A 21 -28.79 11.31 -11.34
N LYS A 22 -28.45 12.52 -11.82
CA LYS A 22 -29.31 13.30 -12.72
C LYS A 22 -29.55 12.56 -14.05
N LEU A 23 -28.49 11.99 -14.63
CA LEU A 23 -28.58 11.24 -15.89
C LEU A 23 -29.45 9.99 -15.77
N CYS A 24 -29.40 9.32 -14.61
CA CYS A 24 -30.23 8.15 -14.32
C CYS A 24 -31.67 8.50 -13.89
N GLY A 25 -32.04 9.78 -13.80
CA GLY A 25 -33.38 10.21 -13.37
C GLY A 25 -33.70 9.88 -11.91
N LEU A 26 -32.68 9.75 -11.05
CA LEU A 26 -32.84 9.37 -9.64
C LEU A 26 -33.02 10.60 -8.75
N ASN A 27 -33.89 10.50 -7.75
CA ASN A 27 -34.14 11.56 -6.76
C ASN A 27 -33.23 11.43 -5.52
N TRP A 28 -31.96 11.10 -5.72
CA TRP A 28 -31.00 10.91 -4.62
C TRP A 28 -30.10 12.14 -4.46
N ILE A 29 -29.68 12.42 -3.22
CA ILE A 29 -28.71 13.48 -2.95
C ILE A 29 -27.32 12.87 -2.90
N ALA A 30 -26.42 13.36 -3.76
CA ALA A 30 -25.02 12.94 -3.70
C ALA A 30 -24.37 13.44 -2.39
N PRO A 31 -23.58 12.61 -1.69
CA PRO A 31 -22.84 13.04 -0.53
C PRO A 31 -21.88 14.19 -0.85
N ASP A 32 -21.84 15.20 0.02
CA ASP A 32 -20.93 16.33 -0.13
C ASP A 32 -19.46 15.96 0.13
N TYR A 33 -18.56 16.88 -0.20
CA TYR A 33 -17.12 16.71 -0.02
C TYR A 33 -16.76 16.34 1.43
N THR A 34 -17.38 16.98 2.42
CA THR A 34 -17.05 16.80 3.84
C THR A 34 -17.43 15.40 4.30
N THR A 35 -18.60 14.93 3.88
CA THR A 35 -19.12 13.59 4.14
C THR A 35 -18.21 12.54 3.51
N LEU A 36 -17.86 12.69 2.23
CA LEU A 36 -16.94 11.78 1.54
C LEU A 36 -15.56 11.75 2.20
N CYS A 37 -15.01 12.92 2.56
CA CYS A 37 -13.72 13.04 3.21
C CYS A 37 -13.68 12.33 4.57
N ARG A 38 -14.72 12.51 5.41
CA ARG A 38 -14.82 11.83 6.70
C ARG A 38 -14.97 10.32 6.53
N ARG A 39 -15.83 9.86 5.63
CA ARG A 39 -16.03 8.42 5.38
C ARG A 39 -14.77 7.75 4.84
N GLN A 40 -13.98 8.44 4.00
CA GLN A 40 -12.73 7.89 3.48
C GLN A 40 -11.69 7.61 4.58
N LYS A 41 -11.76 8.28 5.74
CA LYS A 41 -10.85 8.02 6.86
C LYS A 41 -11.12 6.69 7.57
N HIS A 42 -12.34 6.18 7.44
CA HIS A 42 -12.82 4.98 8.12
C HIS A 42 -13.17 3.88 7.12
N ILE A 43 -12.69 3.99 5.88
CA ILE A 43 -12.91 2.93 4.90
C ILE A 43 -11.88 1.83 5.14
N ASP A 44 -12.36 0.66 5.52
CA ASP A 44 -11.52 -0.53 5.58
C ASP A 44 -11.23 -0.98 4.14
N ILE A 45 -9.95 -1.00 3.79
CA ILE A 45 -9.49 -1.46 2.47
C ILE A 45 -9.03 -2.90 2.65
N VAL A 46 -9.81 -3.83 2.13
CA VAL A 46 -9.41 -5.23 2.04
C VAL A 46 -8.75 -5.46 0.70
N ILE A 47 -7.49 -5.87 0.70
CA ILE A 47 -6.79 -6.30 -0.51
C ILE A 47 -7.20 -7.76 -0.76
N SER A 48 -8.05 -7.96 -1.77
CA SER A 48 -8.49 -9.30 -2.15
C SER A 48 -7.42 -9.99 -2.99
N TYR A 49 -7.23 -11.28 -2.73
CA TYR A 49 -6.37 -12.18 -3.50
C TYR A 49 -7.09 -13.51 -3.69
N GLN A 50 -6.60 -14.33 -4.62
CA GLN A 50 -7.04 -15.71 -4.77
C GLN A 50 -5.99 -16.59 -4.12
N LYS A 51 -6.45 -17.55 -3.31
CA LYS A 51 -5.55 -18.50 -2.67
C LYS A 51 -4.78 -19.28 -3.74
N SER A 52 -3.46 -19.38 -3.58
CA SER A 52 -2.65 -20.22 -4.46
C SER A 52 -2.83 -21.69 -4.09
N SER A 53 -2.97 -22.56 -5.08
CA SER A 53 -2.88 -24.03 -4.89
C SER A 53 -1.45 -24.50 -4.69
N ASP A 54 -0.50 -23.72 -5.19
CA ASP A 54 0.93 -24.01 -5.20
C ASP A 54 1.64 -23.13 -4.16
N GLY A 55 2.87 -23.47 -3.78
CA GLY A 55 3.64 -22.65 -2.85
C GLY A 55 3.93 -21.25 -3.40
N LEU A 56 4.00 -20.28 -2.48
CA LEU A 56 4.17 -18.86 -2.81
C LEU A 56 5.64 -18.50 -3.02
N HIS A 57 5.88 -17.74 -4.08
CA HIS A 57 7.17 -17.11 -4.36
C HIS A 57 7.00 -15.60 -4.18
N LEU A 58 7.33 -15.07 -3.02
CA LEU A 58 7.05 -13.68 -2.67
C LEU A 58 8.18 -12.76 -3.13
N LEU A 59 7.84 -11.70 -3.85
CA LEU A 59 8.73 -10.57 -4.14
C LEU A 59 8.38 -9.44 -3.17
N MET A 60 9.33 -8.97 -2.38
CA MET A 60 9.12 -7.86 -1.46
C MET A 60 10.06 -6.70 -1.75
N ASP A 61 9.49 -5.50 -1.80
CA ASP A 61 10.23 -4.27 -2.01
C ASP A 61 9.58 -3.12 -1.25
N SER A 62 10.36 -2.08 -0.96
CA SER A 62 9.87 -0.84 -0.36
C SER A 62 10.00 0.33 -1.32
N THR A 63 9.03 1.26 -1.27
CA THR A 63 9.09 2.50 -2.03
C THR A 63 8.75 3.70 -1.17
N GLY A 64 9.45 4.80 -1.41
CA GLY A 64 9.20 6.07 -0.74
C GLY A 64 7.91 6.71 -1.27
N MET A 65 6.88 6.80 -0.43
CA MET A 65 5.66 7.53 -0.73
C MET A 65 5.72 8.94 -0.13
N LYS A 66 5.62 9.94 -1.00
CA LYS A 66 5.54 11.34 -0.61
C LYS A 66 4.13 11.70 -0.16
N PHE A 67 3.98 12.19 1.07
CA PHE A 67 2.69 12.68 1.54
C PHE A 67 2.54 14.16 1.17
N LEU A 68 1.53 14.45 0.33
CA LEU A 68 1.08 15.81 0.07
C LEU A 68 0.26 16.26 1.28
N GLY A 69 0.86 17.10 2.12
CA GLY A 69 0.24 17.58 3.34
C GLY A 69 0.65 19.01 3.67
N GLU A 70 0.36 19.42 4.90
CA GLU A 70 0.69 20.75 5.43
C GLU A 70 2.14 21.18 5.13
N GLY A 71 3.10 20.25 5.19
CA GLY A 71 4.51 20.50 4.90
C GLY A 71 4.80 20.98 3.47
N GLU A 72 3.98 20.64 2.48
CA GLU A 72 4.14 21.16 1.11
C GLU A 72 3.68 22.61 0.99
N TRP A 73 2.51 22.91 1.56
CA TRP A 73 1.98 24.28 1.60
C TRP A 73 2.85 25.17 2.48
N LYS A 74 3.26 24.69 3.66
CA LYS A 74 4.16 25.40 4.57
C LYS A 74 5.54 25.61 3.97
N ARG A 75 6.10 24.63 3.25
CA ARG A 75 7.36 24.85 2.51
C ARG A 75 7.22 25.91 1.43
N LYS A 76 6.07 25.93 0.73
CA LYS A 76 5.77 26.96 -0.28
C LYS A 76 5.57 28.35 0.35
N LYS A 77 5.01 28.43 1.56
CA LYS A 77 4.67 29.68 2.26
C LYS A 77 5.78 30.23 3.17
N HIS A 78 6.50 29.36 3.87
CA HIS A 78 7.44 29.70 4.95
C HIS A 78 8.86 29.24 4.66
N GLY A 79 9.13 28.72 3.46
CA GLY A 79 10.49 28.40 3.03
C GLY A 79 11.01 27.03 3.49
N PRO A 80 12.33 26.80 3.37
CA PRO A 80 12.94 25.47 3.42
C PRO A 80 12.98 24.80 4.79
N GLU A 81 12.68 25.53 5.88
CA GLU A 81 12.64 24.99 7.24
C GLU A 81 11.55 23.92 7.43
N TYR A 82 10.48 23.95 6.62
CA TYR A 82 9.46 22.91 6.61
C TYR A 82 9.80 21.79 5.63
N ARG A 83 10.11 20.60 6.18
CA ARG A 83 10.46 19.41 5.40
C ARG A 83 9.22 18.65 4.92
N ARG A 84 9.30 18.15 3.68
CA ARG A 84 8.35 17.19 3.12
C ARG A 84 8.41 15.91 3.93
N GLN A 85 7.24 15.40 4.31
CA GLN A 85 7.15 14.10 4.96
C GLN A 85 7.06 12.99 3.91
N TRP A 86 7.91 11.99 4.07
CA TRP A 86 7.83 10.74 3.33
C TRP A 86 7.44 9.62 4.29
N ARG A 87 6.85 8.56 3.75
CA ARG A 87 6.65 7.27 4.40
C ARG A 87 7.19 6.20 3.48
N LYS A 88 7.51 5.03 4.01
CA LYS A 88 7.85 3.86 3.21
C LYS A 88 6.63 2.99 3.05
N LEU A 89 6.31 2.62 1.82
CA LEU A 89 5.30 1.63 1.48
C LEU A 89 6.03 0.36 1.11
N HIS A 90 5.88 -0.68 1.92
CA HIS A 90 6.39 -2.01 1.67
C HIS A 90 5.28 -2.85 1.05
N ILE A 91 5.59 -3.54 -0.05
CA ILE A 91 4.62 -4.37 -0.78
C ILE A 91 5.25 -5.74 -0.99
N GLY A 92 4.51 -6.79 -0.64
CA GLY A 92 4.81 -8.17 -1.01
C GLY A 92 3.83 -8.64 -2.08
N ILE A 93 4.32 -9.12 -3.21
CA ILE A 93 3.52 -9.71 -4.27
C ILE A 93 3.90 -11.17 -4.49
N ASP A 94 2.97 -12.00 -4.94
CA ASP A 94 3.30 -13.31 -5.47
C ASP A 94 3.86 -13.18 -6.89
N ALA A 95 5.02 -13.76 -7.16
CA ALA A 95 5.72 -13.67 -8.44
C ALA A 95 4.92 -14.30 -9.60
N LYS A 96 4.09 -15.31 -9.31
CA LYS A 96 3.32 -16.04 -10.33
C LYS A 96 2.05 -15.29 -10.72
N THR A 97 1.26 -14.88 -9.74
CA THR A 97 -0.06 -14.25 -9.96
C THR A 97 -0.02 -12.73 -10.00
N LEU A 98 1.08 -12.12 -9.56
CA LEU A 98 1.25 -10.68 -9.34
C LEU A 98 0.25 -10.08 -8.34
N GLN A 99 -0.42 -10.93 -7.56
CA GLN A 99 -1.35 -10.46 -6.54
C GLN A 99 -0.59 -9.90 -5.35
N ILE A 100 -1.07 -8.78 -4.82
CA ILE A 100 -0.55 -8.21 -3.57
C ILE A 100 -0.95 -9.13 -2.42
N ARG A 101 0.05 -9.63 -1.70
CA ARG A 101 -0.09 -10.57 -0.59
C ARG A 101 0.15 -9.93 0.77
N ALA A 102 0.99 -8.90 0.81
CA ALA A 102 1.28 -8.16 2.03
C ALA A 102 1.48 -6.67 1.71
N VAL A 103 1.09 -5.80 2.64
CA VAL A 103 1.35 -4.37 2.55
C VAL A 103 1.64 -3.80 3.94
N GLN A 104 2.64 -2.93 4.05
CA GLN A 104 2.90 -2.21 5.30
C GLN A 104 3.31 -0.77 4.98
N LEU A 105 2.71 0.19 5.67
CA LEU A 105 3.13 1.59 5.61
C LEU A 105 3.89 1.95 6.89
N THR A 106 5.14 2.37 6.76
CA THR A 106 5.99 2.74 7.90
C THR A 106 6.53 4.16 7.78
N THR A 107 7.07 4.66 8.88
CA THR A 107 7.77 5.93 8.95
C THR A 107 9.21 5.75 8.43
N ASN A 108 9.85 6.80 7.91
CA ASN A 108 11.18 6.66 7.26
C ASN A 108 12.31 6.16 8.17
N ASN A 109 12.15 6.26 9.49
CA ASN A 109 13.11 5.81 10.48
C ASN A 109 13.01 4.30 10.78
N VAL A 110 12.03 3.60 10.22
CA VAL A 110 11.94 2.14 10.30
C VAL A 110 12.80 1.55 9.19
N SER A 111 13.66 0.60 9.55
CA SER A 111 14.50 -0.15 8.60
C SER A 111 13.68 -1.23 7.91
N ASP A 112 13.94 -1.49 6.63
CA ASP A 112 13.18 -2.44 5.82
C ASP A 112 13.28 -3.86 6.40
N SER A 113 14.47 -4.21 6.87
CA SER A 113 14.76 -5.44 7.59
C SER A 113 13.93 -5.68 8.87
N GLN A 114 13.43 -4.62 9.52
CA GLN A 114 12.53 -4.75 10.67
C GLN A 114 11.09 -5.07 10.27
N VAL A 115 10.73 -4.81 9.01
CA VAL A 115 9.36 -4.92 8.49
C VAL A 115 9.09 -6.29 7.86
N LEU A 116 10.13 -7.03 7.47
CA LEU A 116 10.00 -8.33 6.80
C LEU A 116 9.11 -9.31 7.56
N GLY A 117 9.30 -9.42 8.88
CA GLY A 117 8.50 -10.31 9.72
C GLY A 117 7.02 -9.91 9.74
N ASP A 118 6.73 -8.62 9.84
CA ASP A 118 5.35 -8.11 9.83
C ASP A 118 4.66 -8.39 8.48
N LEU A 119 5.39 -8.31 7.37
CA LEU A 119 4.86 -8.66 6.05
C LEU A 119 4.55 -10.14 5.93
N LEU A 120 5.46 -11.02 6.39
CA LEU A 120 5.26 -12.47 6.34
C LEU A 120 4.08 -12.92 7.23
N ASN A 121 3.86 -12.25 8.36
CA ASN A 121 2.73 -12.53 9.26
C ASN A 121 1.36 -12.19 8.65
N GLN A 122 1.30 -11.44 7.54
CA GLN A 122 0.06 -11.18 6.81
C GLN A 122 -0.33 -12.34 5.89
N ILE A 123 0.60 -13.25 5.58
CA ILE A 123 0.33 -14.42 4.76
C ILE A 123 -0.44 -15.46 5.60
N PRO A 124 -1.57 -16.01 5.10
CA PRO A 124 -2.30 -17.04 5.82
C PRO A 124 -1.42 -18.25 6.13
N GLN A 125 -1.56 -18.79 7.35
CA GLN A 125 -0.75 -19.92 7.81
C GLN A 125 -0.99 -21.21 7.01
N ASP A 126 -2.14 -21.31 6.34
CA ASP A 126 -2.53 -22.43 5.48
C ASP A 126 -2.05 -22.27 4.02
N GLU A 127 -1.24 -21.24 3.73
CA GLU A 127 -0.51 -21.07 2.48
C GLU A 127 1.00 -21.25 2.71
N ARG A 128 1.58 -22.19 1.98
CA ARG A 128 3.02 -22.48 2.05
C ARG A 128 3.80 -21.40 1.32
N ILE A 129 4.84 -20.85 1.96
CA ILE A 129 5.81 -19.96 1.31
C ILE A 129 7.01 -20.80 0.90
N ASP A 130 7.30 -20.84 -0.41
CA ASP A 130 8.44 -21.59 -0.96
C ASP A 130 9.70 -20.72 -1.06
N SER A 131 9.56 -19.45 -1.42
CA SER A 131 10.68 -18.52 -1.42
C SER A 131 10.24 -17.09 -1.19
N VAL A 132 11.19 -16.28 -0.70
CA VAL A 132 11.03 -14.84 -0.51
C VAL A 132 12.25 -14.18 -1.14
N TYR A 133 12.00 -13.24 -2.06
CA TYR A 133 13.01 -12.44 -2.72
C TYR A 133 12.89 -11.00 -2.25
N THR A 134 13.99 -10.46 -1.77
CA THR A 134 14.10 -9.07 -1.31
C THR A 134 15.38 -8.47 -1.85
N ASP A 135 15.51 -7.15 -1.81
CA ASP A 135 16.82 -6.52 -1.94
C ASP A 135 17.63 -6.67 -0.64
N GLY A 136 18.88 -6.21 -0.67
CA GLY A 136 19.77 -6.27 0.50
C GLY A 136 19.36 -5.35 1.66
N ALA A 137 18.36 -4.46 1.50
CA ALA A 137 17.88 -3.62 2.60
C ALA A 137 17.09 -4.43 3.64
N TYR A 138 16.59 -5.60 3.26
CA TYR A 138 15.87 -6.52 4.13
C TYR A 138 16.77 -7.53 4.85
N ASP A 139 18.06 -7.60 4.51
CA ASP A 139 18.99 -8.52 5.16
C ASP A 139 19.18 -8.17 6.65
N THR A 140 19.16 -9.19 7.51
CA THR A 140 19.56 -9.07 8.92
C THR A 140 20.66 -10.06 9.26
N SER A 141 21.67 -9.60 10.00
CA SER A 141 22.75 -10.46 10.52
C SER A 141 22.34 -11.33 11.72
N LYS A 142 21.07 -11.26 12.17
CA LYS A 142 20.58 -11.94 13.38
C LYS A 142 19.28 -12.72 13.13
N ARG A 143 19.37 -13.80 12.36
CA ARG A 143 18.83 -15.16 12.62
C ARG A 143 18.77 -15.92 11.29
N PRO A 144 19.05 -17.24 11.30
CA PRO A 144 18.69 -18.06 10.17
C PRO A 144 17.16 -18.09 10.13
N LEU A 145 16.57 -17.64 9.01
CA LEU A 145 15.30 -18.18 8.57
C LEU A 145 15.42 -19.72 8.65
N SER A 146 14.39 -20.41 9.12
CA SER A 146 14.37 -21.88 9.19
C SER A 146 14.93 -22.49 7.88
N PRO A 147 15.52 -23.71 7.90
CA PRO A 147 16.32 -24.25 6.80
C PRO A 147 15.58 -24.48 5.46
N THR A 148 14.35 -23.99 5.33
CA THR A 148 13.50 -24.03 4.15
C THR A 148 13.63 -22.78 3.26
N PHE A 149 14.21 -21.69 3.75
CA PHE A 149 14.36 -20.47 2.95
C PHE A 149 15.75 -20.44 2.30
N SER A 150 15.85 -20.89 1.05
CA SER A 150 17.07 -20.69 0.27
C SER A 150 17.22 -19.21 -0.03
N ASN A 151 18.23 -18.57 0.58
CA ASN A 151 18.73 -17.27 0.14
C ASN A 151 19.30 -17.42 -1.28
N SER A 152 18.47 -17.26 -2.31
CA SER A 152 18.96 -17.00 -3.65
C SER A 152 19.23 -15.51 -3.78
N LEU A 153 20.44 -15.12 -3.36
CA LEU A 153 21.08 -13.87 -3.74
C LEU A 153 21.02 -13.77 -5.27
N ILE A 154 20.38 -12.74 -5.81
CA ILE A 154 20.50 -12.40 -7.22
C ILE A 154 21.97 -11.98 -7.43
N PRO A 155 22.76 -12.70 -8.25
CA PRO A 155 24.10 -12.24 -8.58
C PRO A 155 23.98 -10.94 -9.38
N ARG A 156 24.79 -9.95 -9.00
CA ARG A 156 25.00 -8.74 -9.79
C ARG A 156 25.63 -9.06 -11.14
#